data_AF-A0A812C9W2-F1
#
_entry.id   AF-A0A812C9W2-F1
#
_cell.length_a   1.000
_cell.length_b   1.000
_cell.length_c   1.000
_cell.angle_alpha   90.00
_cell.angle_beta   90.00
_cell.angle_gamma   90.00
#
_symmetry.space_group_name_H-M   'P 1'
#
loop_
_entity.id
_entity.type
_entity.pdbx_description
1 polymer ?
#
loop_
_entity_poly.entity_id
_entity_poly.type
_entity_poly.pdbx_seq_one_letter_code
_entity_poly.pdbx_strand_id
1 'polypeptide(L)'
;MVTPVQVTDEITAKALSIIEKSLSVTPSLNQAANIGQIISQLNDARINNTDLESLFSYIMTLVETYKNQQTTLPPEIMKSVFAKASIAPQRDGFSIDILRKLFLEIQSFSGKFTQSNSFASPQVDSSTIFSIFGNPINLSHSNEIILDMGTQIKDRYRDWTCENNRKCQGAIIRVLSYRDAQEIFPVNSTTLKVQSNIIDIGLYNPNTGDGIKISNLTDKINFEMKINSIGSNDKHLCLYWDASQMTWVQMSEAFVNRTTSTGICSSSHLSMFVVASKTSESIFSCSFSRGSSNTLTSSVKRSY
;
A
#
# COMPACT_ATOMS: atom_id res chain seq x y z
N MET A 1 -26.96 -23.27 -4.68
CA MET A 1 -25.97 -22.90 -3.66
C MET A 1 -24.96 -24.03 -3.59
N VAL A 2 -23.70 -23.77 -3.93
CA VAL A 2 -22.63 -24.77 -3.80
C VAL A 2 -22.09 -24.63 -2.39
N THR A 3 -22.21 -25.69 -1.58
CA THR A 3 -21.64 -25.72 -0.24
C THR A 3 -20.11 -25.73 -0.38
N PRO A 4 -19.37 -24.77 0.24
CA PRO A 4 -17.92 -24.78 0.19
C PRO A 4 -17.40 -26.09 0.79
N VAL A 5 -16.59 -26.82 0.02
CA VAL A 5 -15.91 -28.03 0.47
C VAL A 5 -14.96 -27.60 1.59
N GLN A 6 -15.16 -28.10 2.81
CA GLN A 6 -14.21 -27.86 3.89
C GLN A 6 -12.88 -28.50 3.54
N VAL A 7 -11.86 -27.67 3.32
CA VAL A 7 -10.48 -28.12 3.14
C VAL A 7 -9.98 -28.60 4.50
N THR A 8 -9.70 -29.91 4.61
CA THR A 8 -9.14 -30.50 5.84
C THR A 8 -7.64 -30.24 5.94
N ASP A 9 -7.08 -30.35 7.14
CA ASP A 9 -5.63 -30.22 7.38
C ASP A 9 -4.83 -31.21 6.52
N GLU A 10 -5.38 -32.41 6.27
CA GLU A 10 -4.77 -33.43 5.40
C GLU A 10 -4.68 -32.97 3.93
N ILE A 11 -5.72 -32.30 3.41
CA ILE A 11 -5.71 -31.76 2.04
C ILE A 11 -4.67 -30.65 1.93
N THR A 12 -4.59 -29.77 2.93
CA THR A 12 -3.60 -28.69 2.98
C THR A 12 -2.18 -29.23 2.99
N ALA A 13 -1.87 -30.18 3.87
CA ALA A 13 -0.54 -30.79 3.96
C ALA A 13 -0.14 -31.50 2.66
N LYS A 14 -1.08 -32.23 2.04
CA LYS A 14 -0.84 -32.89 0.75
C LYS A 14 -0.58 -31.89 -0.37
N ALA A 15 -1.34 -30.80 -0.43
CA ALA A 15 -1.13 -29.74 -1.41
C ALA A 15 0.25 -29.08 -1.26
N LEU A 16 0.65 -28.74 -0.03
CA LEU A 16 1.96 -28.16 0.26
C LEU A 16 3.10 -29.10 -0.13
N SER A 17 3.00 -30.39 0.18
CA SER A 17 3.99 -31.40 -0.24
C SER A 17 4.11 -31.50 -1.77
N ILE A 18 2.99 -31.41 -2.51
CA ILE A 18 3.01 -31.39 -3.97
C ILE A 18 3.72 -30.14 -4.49
N ILE A 19 3.44 -28.96 -3.91
CA ILE A 19 4.08 -27.69 -4.28
C ILE A 19 5.58 -27.77 -4.02
N GLU A 20 5.99 -28.17 -2.82
CA GLU A 20 7.39 -28.28 -2.40
C GLU A 20 8.18 -29.17 -3.36
N LYS A 21 7.66 -30.38 -3.64
CA LYS A 21 8.29 -31.31 -4.58
C LYS A 21 8.41 -30.69 -5.98
N SER A 22 7.39 -29.96 -6.42
CA SER A 22 7.37 -29.32 -7.74
C SER A 22 8.31 -28.12 -7.85
N LEU A 23 8.67 -27.50 -6.73
CA LEU A 23 9.60 -26.36 -6.65
C LEU A 23 11.03 -26.74 -6.28
N SER A 24 11.32 -28.03 -6.04
CA SER A 24 12.69 -28.53 -5.83
C SER A 24 13.63 -28.31 -7.02
N VAL A 25 13.08 -27.96 -8.18
CA VAL A 25 13.76 -27.48 -9.38
C VAL A 25 13.05 -26.23 -9.88
N THR A 26 13.74 -25.37 -10.64
CA THR A 26 13.10 -24.21 -11.29
C THR A 26 11.95 -24.69 -12.17
N PRO A 27 10.68 -24.34 -11.88
CA PRO A 27 9.55 -24.86 -12.61
C PRO A 27 9.48 -24.28 -14.04
N SER A 28 9.03 -25.09 -14.99
CA SER A 28 8.56 -24.58 -16.30
C SER A 28 7.30 -23.72 -16.14
N LEU A 29 6.96 -22.88 -17.12
CA LEU A 29 5.72 -22.08 -17.10
C LEU A 29 4.47 -22.91 -16.79
N ASN A 30 4.34 -24.10 -17.41
CA ASN A 30 3.19 -24.97 -17.20
C ASN A 30 3.15 -25.51 -15.77
N GLN A 31 4.30 -25.88 -15.20
CA GLN A 31 4.39 -26.29 -13.80
C GLN A 31 4.06 -25.11 -12.87
N ALA A 32 4.62 -23.93 -13.13
CA ALA A 32 4.36 -22.73 -12.35
C ALA A 32 2.87 -22.33 -12.39
N ALA A 33 2.20 -22.49 -13.54
CA ALA A 33 0.76 -22.25 -13.67
C ALA A 33 -0.07 -23.26 -12.85
N ASN A 34 0.28 -24.55 -12.92
CA ASN A 34 -0.40 -25.60 -12.14
C ASN A 34 -0.22 -25.38 -10.63
N ILE A 35 1.00 -25.05 -10.20
CA ILE A 35 1.28 -24.71 -8.79
C ILE A 35 0.45 -23.50 -8.37
N GLY A 36 0.39 -22.46 -9.21
CA GLY A 36 -0.46 -21.29 -8.98
C GLY A 36 -1.93 -21.62 -8.77
N GLN A 37 -2.47 -22.56 -9.55
CA GLN A 37 -3.84 -23.05 -9.35
C GLN A 37 -4.02 -23.75 -8.00
N ILE A 38 -3.09 -24.62 -7.61
CA ILE A 38 -3.13 -25.28 -6.29
C ILE A 38 -3.10 -24.23 -5.17
N ILE A 39 -2.21 -23.24 -5.25
CA ILE A 39 -2.13 -22.15 -4.26
C ILE A 39 -3.46 -21.39 -4.16
N SER A 40 -4.10 -21.10 -5.29
CA SER A 40 -5.40 -20.40 -5.31
C SER A 40 -6.52 -21.20 -4.64
N GLN A 41 -6.50 -22.53 -4.76
CA GLN A 41 -7.46 -23.42 -4.08
C GLN A 41 -7.27 -23.43 -2.56
N LEU A 42 -6.09 -23.06 -2.07
CA LEU A 42 -5.80 -22.95 -0.64
C LEU A 42 -6.24 -21.61 -0.04
N ASN A 43 -6.88 -20.70 -0.79
CA ASN A 43 -7.28 -19.38 -0.27
C ASN A 43 -8.16 -19.46 0.97
N ASP A 44 -9.11 -20.41 0.99
CA ASP A 44 -10.06 -20.58 2.09
C ASP A 44 -9.61 -21.63 3.12
N ALA A 45 -8.44 -22.24 2.92
CA ALA A 45 -7.93 -23.28 3.80
C ALA A 45 -7.42 -22.70 5.13
N ARG A 46 -7.65 -23.42 6.24
CA ARG A 46 -7.03 -23.09 7.52
C ARG A 46 -5.59 -23.56 7.52
N ILE A 47 -4.68 -22.67 7.17
CA ILE A 47 -3.23 -22.93 7.14
C ILE A 47 -2.64 -22.53 8.50
N ASN A 48 -1.66 -23.23 9.08
CA ASN A 48 -0.94 -22.74 10.26
C ASN A 48 0.12 -21.68 9.86
N ASN A 49 0.88 -21.10 10.80
CA ASN A 49 1.87 -20.06 10.44
C ASN A 49 3.04 -20.61 9.63
N THR A 50 3.62 -21.75 10.04
CA THR A 50 4.76 -22.40 9.35
C THR A 50 4.43 -22.72 7.89
N ASP A 51 3.25 -23.26 7.65
CA ASP A 51 2.76 -23.60 6.33
C ASP A 51 2.48 -22.34 5.48
N LEU A 52 2.00 -21.26 6.12
CA LEU A 52 1.77 -19.99 5.44
C LEU A 52 3.09 -19.30 5.04
N GLU A 53 4.12 -19.37 5.89
CA GLU A 53 5.47 -18.90 5.56
C GLU A 53 6.06 -19.70 4.39
N SER A 54 5.90 -21.03 4.42
CA SER A 54 6.30 -21.91 3.32
C SER A 54 5.58 -21.54 2.02
N LEU A 55 4.27 -21.28 2.10
CA LEU A 55 3.47 -20.85 0.95
C LEU A 55 3.95 -19.52 0.37
N PHE A 56 4.32 -18.55 1.20
CA PHE A 56 4.89 -17.29 0.70
C PHE A 56 6.26 -17.49 0.06
N SER A 57 7.11 -18.37 0.61
CA SER A 57 8.36 -18.77 -0.04
C SER A 57 8.10 -19.38 -1.43
N TYR A 58 7.09 -20.25 -1.55
CA TYR A 58 6.70 -20.84 -2.82
C TYR A 58 6.18 -19.81 -3.82
N ILE A 59 5.36 -18.86 -3.37
CA ILE A 59 4.88 -17.74 -4.19
C ILE A 59 6.06 -16.91 -4.70
N MET A 60 7.04 -16.62 -3.84
CA MET A 60 8.26 -15.88 -4.23
C MET A 60 9.02 -16.59 -5.35
N THR A 61 9.20 -17.91 -5.24
CA THR A 61 9.83 -18.73 -6.30
C THR A 61 9.02 -18.68 -7.60
N LEU A 62 7.69 -18.67 -7.52
CA LEU A 62 6.85 -18.50 -8.71
C LEU A 62 7.06 -17.12 -9.34
N VAL A 63 6.99 -16.04 -8.55
CA VAL A 63 7.22 -14.67 -9.03
C VAL A 63 8.57 -14.57 -9.73
N GLU A 64 9.63 -15.13 -9.14
CA GLU A 64 10.97 -15.18 -9.74
C GLU A 64 11.00 -16.00 -11.04
N THR A 65 10.29 -17.13 -11.09
CA THR A 65 10.19 -17.96 -12.30
C THR A 65 9.55 -17.17 -13.46
N TYR A 66 8.40 -16.55 -13.23
CA TYR A 66 7.71 -15.75 -14.26
C TYR A 66 8.56 -14.53 -14.66
N LYS A 67 9.27 -13.90 -13.70
CA LYS A 67 10.23 -12.83 -13.96
C LYS A 67 11.37 -13.26 -14.86
N ASN A 68 12.01 -14.40 -14.56
CA ASN A 68 13.14 -14.93 -15.34
C ASN A 68 12.71 -15.38 -16.74
N GLN A 69 11.47 -15.87 -16.88
CA GLN A 69 10.90 -16.28 -18.16
C GLN A 69 10.26 -15.11 -18.94
N GLN A 70 10.29 -13.90 -18.39
CA GLN A 70 9.74 -12.68 -19.00
C GLN A 70 8.26 -12.81 -19.39
N THR A 71 7.45 -13.42 -18.52
CA THR A 71 6.02 -13.64 -18.74
C THR A 71 5.17 -12.96 -17.65
N THR A 72 3.85 -12.89 -17.87
CA THR A 72 2.90 -12.25 -16.94
C THR A 72 2.61 -13.17 -15.73
N LEU A 73 2.41 -12.61 -14.52
CA LEU A 73 1.83 -13.40 -13.44
C LEU A 73 0.35 -13.69 -13.76
N PRO A 74 -0.10 -14.94 -13.67
CA PRO A 74 -1.53 -15.23 -13.71
C PRO A 74 -2.28 -14.43 -12.63
N PRO A 75 -3.40 -13.74 -12.98
CA PRO A 75 -4.16 -12.92 -12.02
C PRO A 75 -4.63 -13.67 -10.77
N GLU A 76 -4.93 -14.96 -10.90
CA GLU A 76 -5.36 -15.80 -9.76
C GLU A 76 -4.25 -16.01 -8.73
N ILE A 77 -2.99 -16.06 -9.17
CA ILE A 77 -1.85 -16.08 -8.25
C ILE A 77 -1.80 -14.75 -7.52
N MET A 78 -1.82 -13.61 -8.23
CA MET A 78 -1.82 -12.28 -7.60
C MET A 78 -2.93 -12.12 -6.56
N LYS A 79 -4.17 -12.46 -6.91
CA LYS A 79 -5.31 -12.39 -5.99
C LYS A 79 -5.08 -13.25 -4.74
N SER A 80 -4.60 -14.48 -4.93
CA SER A 80 -4.28 -15.40 -3.84
C SER A 80 -3.21 -14.82 -2.92
N VAL A 81 -2.16 -14.24 -3.48
CA VAL A 81 -1.10 -13.63 -2.67
C VAL A 81 -1.65 -12.48 -1.85
N PHE A 82 -2.37 -11.54 -2.47
CA PHE A 82 -2.89 -10.38 -1.76
C PHE A 82 -3.90 -10.77 -0.66
N ALA A 83 -4.79 -11.73 -0.94
CA ALA A 83 -5.73 -12.23 0.06
C ALA A 83 -4.99 -12.83 1.27
N LYS A 84 -3.98 -13.67 1.02
CA LYS A 84 -3.20 -14.31 2.10
C LYS A 84 -2.33 -13.31 2.85
N ALA A 85 -1.70 -12.40 2.13
CA ALA A 85 -0.85 -11.38 2.71
C ALA A 85 -1.64 -10.37 3.57
N SER A 86 -2.94 -10.19 3.31
CA SER A 86 -3.81 -9.36 4.15
C SER A 86 -4.26 -10.01 5.47
N ILE A 87 -4.34 -11.35 5.55
CA ILE A 87 -4.76 -12.05 6.78
C ILE A 87 -3.58 -12.46 7.67
N ALA A 88 -2.38 -12.55 7.08
CA ALA A 88 -1.19 -12.99 7.77
C ALA A 88 -0.75 -12.10 8.95
N PRO A 89 -0.83 -10.75 8.88
CA PRO A 89 -0.44 -9.90 10.01
C PRO A 89 -1.37 -10.03 11.23
N GLN A 90 -2.61 -10.49 11.02
CA GLN A 90 -3.59 -10.73 12.09
C GLN A 90 -3.28 -12.00 12.91
N ARG A 91 -2.31 -12.80 12.48
CA ARG A 91 -1.96 -14.06 13.12
C ARG A 91 -0.81 -13.87 14.09
N ASP A 92 -1.04 -14.28 15.33
CA ASP A 92 -0.03 -14.21 16.37
C ASP A 92 1.24 -14.98 15.97
N GLY A 93 2.41 -14.38 16.17
CA GLY A 93 3.71 -14.94 15.82
C GLY A 93 4.08 -14.97 14.33
N PHE A 94 3.29 -14.37 13.43
CA PHE A 94 3.64 -14.32 12.00
C PHE A 94 4.71 -13.25 11.70
N SER A 95 5.69 -13.58 10.85
CA SER A 95 6.75 -12.64 10.44
C SER A 95 6.24 -11.58 9.45
N ILE A 96 6.10 -10.34 9.93
CA ILE A 96 5.73 -9.18 9.09
C ILE A 96 6.78 -8.92 8.00
N ASP A 97 8.06 -9.24 8.25
CA ASP A 97 9.13 -9.03 7.27
C ASP A 97 8.99 -9.91 6.03
N ILE A 98 8.46 -11.14 6.18
CA ILE A 98 8.15 -12.01 5.03
C ILE A 98 7.07 -11.36 4.15
N LEU A 99 6.02 -10.81 4.77
CA LEU A 99 4.95 -10.11 4.04
C LEU A 99 5.48 -8.90 3.30
N ARG A 100 6.27 -8.06 3.97
CA ARG A 100 6.85 -6.86 3.33
C ARG A 100 7.70 -7.22 2.13
N LYS A 101 8.58 -8.23 2.26
CA LYS A 101 9.39 -8.72 1.12
C LYS A 101 8.51 -9.20 -0.03
N LEU A 102 7.46 -9.97 0.27
CA LEU A 102 6.52 -10.46 -0.71
C LEU A 102 5.78 -9.33 -1.44
N PHE A 103 5.27 -8.33 -0.70
CA PHE A 103 4.63 -7.16 -1.27
C PHE A 103 5.57 -6.38 -2.18
N LEU A 104 6.80 -6.12 -1.73
CA LEU A 104 7.81 -5.41 -2.52
C LEU A 104 8.17 -6.16 -3.80
N GLU A 105 8.21 -7.49 -3.77
CA GLU A 105 8.55 -8.29 -4.95
C GLU A 105 7.39 -8.42 -5.94
N ILE A 106 6.15 -8.51 -5.46
CA ILE A 106 4.98 -8.42 -6.34
C ILE A 106 4.84 -7.01 -6.93
N GLN A 107 5.17 -5.98 -6.16
CA GLN A 107 5.28 -4.61 -6.69
C GLN A 107 6.41 -4.50 -7.71
N SER A 108 7.57 -5.13 -7.49
CA SER A 108 8.66 -5.12 -8.48
C SER A 108 8.23 -5.80 -9.79
N PHE A 109 7.40 -6.84 -9.70
CA PHE A 109 6.98 -7.67 -10.82
C PHE A 109 5.73 -7.18 -11.57
N SER A 110 4.74 -6.63 -10.86
CA SER A 110 3.44 -6.24 -11.44
C SER A 110 3.53 -5.16 -12.53
N GLY A 111 4.59 -4.37 -12.55
CA GLY A 111 4.83 -3.40 -13.62
C GLY A 111 5.37 -4.02 -14.92
N LYS A 112 5.85 -5.27 -14.89
CA LYS A 112 6.49 -5.91 -16.04
C LYS A 112 5.52 -6.30 -17.15
N PHE A 113 4.32 -6.76 -16.79
CA PHE A 113 3.55 -7.61 -17.71
C PHE A 113 2.04 -7.62 -17.47
N THR A 114 1.49 -6.64 -16.74
CA THR A 114 0.04 -6.43 -16.74
C THR A 114 -0.34 -5.70 -18.03
N GLN A 115 -0.75 -6.45 -19.06
CA GLN A 115 -1.72 -5.91 -20.03
C GLN A 115 -2.81 -5.19 -19.21
N SER A 116 -3.26 -4.01 -19.63
CA SER A 116 -4.28 -3.18 -18.93
C SER A 116 -5.35 -4.03 -18.23
N ASN A 117 -5.09 -4.42 -16.99
CA ASN A 117 -5.89 -5.37 -16.24
C ASN A 117 -5.99 -4.78 -14.84
N SER A 118 -7.21 -4.38 -14.51
CA SER A 118 -7.59 -4.12 -13.13
C SER A 118 -7.95 -5.43 -12.47
N PHE A 119 -7.52 -5.64 -11.24
CA PHE A 119 -8.10 -6.66 -10.38
C PHE A 119 -8.52 -6.01 -9.08
N ALA A 120 -9.62 -6.50 -8.52
CA ALA A 120 -10.08 -6.12 -7.19
C ALA A 120 -10.10 -7.38 -6.31
N SER A 121 -9.58 -7.25 -5.10
CA SER A 121 -9.83 -8.16 -3.98
C SER A 121 -10.46 -7.36 -2.84
N PRO A 122 -11.02 -8.01 -1.81
CA PRO A 122 -11.61 -7.27 -0.69
C PRO A 122 -10.63 -6.33 0.03
N GLN A 123 -9.33 -6.58 -0.07
CA GLN A 123 -8.27 -5.84 0.63
C GLN A 123 -7.36 -5.03 -0.29
N VAL A 124 -7.30 -5.34 -1.59
CA VAL A 124 -6.41 -4.68 -2.54
C VAL A 124 -7.12 -4.44 -3.87
N ASP A 125 -7.20 -3.18 -4.26
CA ASP A 125 -7.60 -2.79 -5.61
C ASP A 125 -6.35 -2.43 -6.41
N SER A 126 -6.16 -3.08 -7.54
CA SER A 126 -5.05 -2.81 -8.46
C SER A 126 -5.55 -2.27 -9.77
N SER A 127 -4.95 -1.18 -10.22
CA SER A 127 -5.18 -0.61 -11.53
C SER A 127 -3.85 -0.34 -12.21
N THR A 128 -3.66 -0.92 -13.40
CA THR A 128 -2.55 -0.58 -14.29
C THR A 128 -3.10 0.12 -15.53
N ILE A 129 -2.58 1.31 -15.82
CA ILE A 129 -3.02 2.15 -16.92
C ILE A 129 -1.81 2.49 -17.78
N PHE A 130 -1.89 2.14 -19.07
CA PHE A 130 -0.97 2.68 -20.05
C PHE A 130 -1.37 4.13 -20.34
N SER A 131 -0.46 5.08 -20.10
CA SER A 131 -0.78 6.49 -20.22
C SER A 131 0.17 7.20 -21.19
N ILE A 132 -0.43 7.87 -22.17
CA ILE A 132 0.22 8.90 -23.00
C ILE A 132 0.09 10.28 -22.31
N PHE A 133 -0.32 10.30 -21.04
CA PHE A 133 -0.20 11.46 -20.14
C PHE A 133 -1.04 12.70 -20.47
N GLY A 134 -2.13 12.55 -21.23
CA GLY A 134 -2.97 13.66 -21.70
C GLY A 134 -4.01 14.21 -20.72
N ASN A 135 -4.46 13.45 -19.72
CA ASN A 135 -5.52 13.83 -18.77
C ASN A 135 -5.22 13.31 -17.35
N PRO A 136 -5.84 13.88 -16.30
CA PRO A 136 -5.86 13.28 -14.97
C PRO A 136 -6.36 11.84 -15.05
N ILE A 137 -5.73 10.95 -14.29
CA ILE A 137 -6.05 9.53 -14.31
C ILE A 137 -7.08 9.28 -13.22
N ASN A 138 -8.27 8.88 -13.64
CA ASN A 138 -9.31 8.39 -12.76
C ASN A 138 -9.32 6.85 -12.83
N LEU A 139 -9.15 6.19 -11.69
CA LEU A 139 -9.19 4.73 -11.63
C LEU A 139 -10.64 4.28 -11.61
N SER A 140 -11.13 3.79 -12.76
CA SER A 140 -12.54 3.45 -13.04
C SER A 140 -13.20 2.47 -12.05
N HIS A 141 -12.41 1.82 -11.19
CA HIS A 141 -12.89 0.81 -10.24
C HIS A 141 -12.88 1.25 -8.78
N SER A 142 -12.17 2.34 -8.42
CA SER A 142 -12.06 2.70 -7.00
C SER A 142 -12.77 4.01 -6.63
N ASN A 143 -12.91 5.02 -7.49
CA ASN A 143 -13.31 6.39 -7.08
C ASN A 143 -12.51 6.92 -5.86
N GLU A 144 -11.43 6.24 -5.46
CA GLU A 144 -10.71 6.45 -4.21
C GLU A 144 -9.50 7.34 -4.42
N ILE A 145 -9.03 7.44 -5.68
CA ILE A 145 -7.91 8.29 -6.05
C ILE A 145 -8.09 8.97 -7.40
N ILE A 146 -7.80 10.27 -7.42
CA ILE A 146 -7.60 11.05 -8.64
C ILE A 146 -6.12 11.43 -8.68
N LEU A 147 -5.44 11.12 -9.79
CA LEU A 147 -4.00 11.31 -9.94
C LEU A 147 -3.65 12.27 -11.09
N ASP A 148 -2.91 13.32 -10.76
CA ASP A 148 -2.22 14.18 -11.72
C ASP A 148 -0.70 14.02 -11.59
N MET A 149 -0.09 13.48 -12.64
CA MET A 149 1.35 13.20 -12.69
C MET A 149 2.21 14.46 -12.89
N GLY A 150 1.61 15.64 -13.07
CA GLY A 150 2.34 16.88 -13.32
C GLY A 150 2.96 16.94 -14.73
N THR A 151 3.23 18.13 -15.24
CA THR A 151 3.77 18.37 -16.58
C THR A 151 5.17 17.76 -16.77
N GLN A 152 6.02 17.78 -15.75
CA GLN A 152 7.39 17.27 -15.87
C GLN A 152 7.44 15.76 -16.19
N ILE A 153 6.59 14.94 -15.55
CA ILE A 153 6.48 13.51 -15.88
C ILE A 153 5.84 13.35 -17.26
N LYS A 154 4.74 14.08 -17.52
CA LYS A 154 4.00 14.01 -18.78
C LYS A 154 4.92 14.31 -19.98
N ASP A 155 5.74 15.34 -19.90
CA ASP A 155 6.66 15.73 -20.98
C ASP A 155 7.83 14.76 -21.11
N ARG A 156 8.40 14.31 -19.98
CA ARG A 156 9.53 13.37 -19.98
C ARG A 156 9.18 12.04 -20.63
N TYR A 157 7.96 11.54 -20.43
CA TYR A 157 7.55 10.22 -20.88
C TYR A 157 6.57 10.24 -22.05
N ARG A 158 6.28 11.40 -22.66
CA ARG A 158 5.47 11.49 -23.88
C ARG A 158 6.14 10.77 -25.04
N ASP A 159 7.40 11.11 -25.33
CA ASP A 159 8.22 10.52 -26.39
C ASP A 159 9.66 10.37 -25.90
N TRP A 160 10.03 9.17 -25.45
CA TRP A 160 11.29 8.94 -24.75
C TRP A 160 12.01 7.68 -25.24
N THR A 161 13.33 7.61 -25.02
CA THR A 161 14.10 6.40 -25.32
C THR A 161 14.02 5.47 -24.11
N CYS A 162 13.26 4.39 -24.25
CA CYS A 162 12.98 3.46 -23.15
C CYS A 162 13.91 2.24 -23.12
N GLU A 163 14.44 1.79 -24.26
CA GLU A 163 15.34 0.63 -24.32
C GLU A 163 16.16 0.66 -25.60
N ASN A 164 17.48 0.46 -25.56
CA ASN A 164 18.34 0.24 -26.74
C ASN A 164 18.02 1.15 -27.95
N ASN A 165 17.90 2.46 -27.73
CA ASN A 165 17.52 3.47 -28.74
C ASN A 165 16.09 3.35 -29.33
N ARG A 166 15.28 2.40 -28.86
CA ARG A 166 13.86 2.30 -29.15
C ARG A 166 13.10 3.43 -28.47
N LYS A 167 12.28 4.11 -29.26
CA LYS A 167 11.35 5.13 -28.78
C LYS A 167 10.11 4.48 -28.19
N CYS A 168 9.70 4.97 -27.04
CA CYS A 168 8.43 4.67 -26.40
C CYS A 168 7.55 5.91 -26.40
N GLN A 169 6.26 5.67 -26.57
CA GLN A 169 5.22 6.67 -26.37
C GLN A 169 4.51 6.36 -25.06
N GLY A 170 4.54 7.30 -24.12
CA GLY A 170 3.96 7.08 -22.80
C GLY A 170 4.76 6.14 -21.89
N ALA A 171 4.16 5.86 -20.74
CA ALA A 171 4.66 4.90 -19.76
C ALA A 171 3.49 4.19 -19.06
N ILE A 172 3.79 3.06 -18.41
CA ILE A 172 2.81 2.34 -17.63
C ILE A 172 2.76 2.94 -16.24
N ILE A 173 1.56 3.32 -15.79
CA ILE A 173 1.31 3.78 -14.42
C ILE A 173 0.59 2.66 -13.70
N ARG A 174 1.14 2.24 -12.56
CA ARG A 174 0.46 1.34 -11.64
C ARG A 174 0.00 2.15 -10.45
N VAL A 175 -1.25 1.93 -10.06
CA VAL A 175 -1.78 2.37 -8.78
C VAL A 175 -2.35 1.16 -8.05
N LEU A 176 -1.87 0.92 -6.83
CA LEU A 176 -2.42 -0.08 -5.91
C LEU A 176 -3.05 0.64 -4.73
N SER A 177 -4.29 0.31 -4.39
CA SER A 177 -4.99 0.77 -3.20
C SER A 177 -5.11 -0.38 -2.21
N TYR A 178 -4.49 -0.23 -1.04
CA TYR A 178 -4.54 -1.20 0.03
C TYR A 178 -5.50 -0.73 1.12
N ARG A 179 -6.56 -1.51 1.33
CA ARG A 179 -7.52 -1.34 2.43
C ARG A 179 -6.96 -2.05 3.67
N ASP A 180 -7.09 -1.40 4.82
CA ASP A 180 -6.72 -1.97 6.13
C ASP A 180 -5.26 -2.47 6.26
N ALA A 181 -4.34 -2.01 5.40
CA ALA A 181 -2.94 -2.46 5.40
C ALA A 181 -2.04 -1.81 6.47
N GLN A 182 -2.65 -1.27 7.54
CA GLN A 182 -1.94 -0.62 8.65
C GLN A 182 -1.10 -1.62 9.46
N GLU A 183 -1.47 -2.90 9.46
CA GLU A 183 -0.67 -3.94 10.12
C GLU A 183 0.62 -4.27 9.34
N ILE A 184 0.61 -4.11 8.02
CA ILE A 184 1.77 -4.33 7.14
C ILE A 184 2.69 -3.11 7.14
N PHE A 185 2.07 -1.92 7.05
CA PHE A 185 2.74 -0.61 7.01
C PHE A 185 2.31 0.24 8.21
N PRO A 186 2.78 -0.08 9.43
CA PRO A 186 2.32 0.57 10.63
C PRO A 186 2.77 2.03 10.70
N VAL A 187 1.84 2.92 11.02
CA VAL A 187 2.16 4.26 11.49
C VAL A 187 2.49 4.16 12.97
N ASN A 188 3.77 4.01 13.29
CA ASN A 188 4.28 3.87 14.66
C ASN A 188 4.21 5.21 15.43
N SER A 189 3.02 5.77 15.60
CA SER A 189 2.77 7.02 16.32
C SER A 189 1.46 6.94 17.10
N THR A 190 1.50 7.36 18.35
CA THR A 190 0.31 7.48 19.21
C THR A 190 -0.54 8.70 18.90
N THR A 191 -0.01 9.64 18.09
CA THR A 191 -0.68 10.90 17.76
C THR A 191 -1.23 10.94 16.35
N LEU A 192 -0.90 9.95 15.52
CA LEU A 192 -1.37 9.87 14.14
C LEU A 192 -2.35 8.73 13.99
N LYS A 193 -3.48 9.00 13.35
CA LYS A 193 -4.46 8.00 12.96
C LYS A 193 -4.57 7.96 11.44
N VAL A 194 -4.40 6.79 10.82
CA VAL A 194 -4.59 6.64 9.38
C VAL A 194 -6.06 6.89 9.02
N GLN A 195 -6.28 7.74 8.01
CA GLN A 195 -7.59 8.18 7.56
C GLN A 195 -7.93 7.74 6.14
N SER A 196 -7.00 7.15 5.40
CA SER A 196 -7.22 6.70 4.02
C SER A 196 -6.71 5.28 3.82
N ASN A 197 -7.02 4.70 2.66
CA ASN A 197 -6.26 3.56 2.14
C ASN A 197 -4.81 3.96 1.89
N ILE A 198 -3.90 2.98 1.88
CA ILE A 198 -2.51 3.20 1.45
C ILE A 198 -2.49 3.07 -0.07
N ILE A 199 -1.95 4.07 -0.76
CA ILE A 199 -1.87 4.07 -2.22
C ILE A 199 -0.42 3.96 -2.66
N ASP A 200 -0.06 2.90 -3.37
CA ASP A 200 1.22 2.77 -4.07
C ASP A 200 1.10 3.26 -5.50
N ILE A 201 1.94 4.22 -5.87
CA ILE A 201 2.02 4.75 -7.22
C ILE A 201 3.39 4.42 -7.80
N GLY A 202 3.39 3.69 -8.91
CA GLY A 202 4.62 3.32 -9.63
C GLY A 202 4.56 3.69 -11.10
N LEU A 203 5.73 3.93 -11.68
CA LEU A 203 5.90 4.15 -13.11
C LEU A 203 6.81 3.08 -13.72
N TYR A 204 6.47 2.59 -14.89
CA TYR A 204 7.09 1.42 -15.51
C TYR A 204 7.35 1.62 -17.00
N ASN A 205 8.47 1.05 -17.45
CA ASN A 205 8.85 1.05 -18.87
C ASN A 205 7.87 0.19 -19.67
N PRO A 206 7.19 0.68 -20.72
CA PRO A 206 6.18 -0.13 -21.39
C PRO A 206 6.73 -1.33 -22.18
N ASN A 207 8.03 -1.37 -22.47
CA ASN A 207 8.66 -2.50 -23.19
C ASN A 207 9.24 -3.55 -22.25
N THR A 208 10.00 -3.12 -21.24
CA THR A 208 10.69 -4.04 -20.30
C THR A 208 9.91 -4.24 -19.00
N GLY A 209 8.99 -3.30 -18.72
CA GLY A 209 8.26 -3.08 -17.48
C GLY A 209 9.10 -3.03 -16.22
N ASP A 210 10.37 -2.65 -16.38
CA ASP A 210 11.20 -2.25 -15.26
C ASP A 210 10.63 -0.99 -14.59
N GLY A 211 10.70 -0.98 -13.26
CA GLY A 211 10.31 0.16 -12.44
C GLY A 211 11.20 1.36 -12.70
N ILE A 212 10.57 2.51 -12.91
CA ILE A 212 11.22 3.79 -13.15
C ILE A 212 11.19 4.58 -11.85
N LYS A 213 12.36 4.80 -11.24
CA LYS A 213 12.48 5.61 -10.04
C LYS A 213 12.26 7.09 -10.37
N ILE A 214 11.22 7.68 -9.79
CA ILE A 214 10.91 9.11 -9.92
C ILE A 214 11.18 9.81 -8.60
N SER A 215 12.03 10.85 -8.64
CA SER A 215 12.36 11.67 -7.48
C SER A 215 12.75 13.09 -7.90
N ASN A 216 12.79 14.02 -6.95
CA ASN A 216 13.23 15.41 -7.12
C ASN A 216 12.47 16.16 -8.23
N LEU A 217 11.16 15.91 -8.35
CA LEU A 217 10.31 16.68 -9.25
C LEU A 217 10.16 18.11 -8.73
N THR A 218 10.35 19.08 -9.62
CA THR A 218 10.06 20.49 -9.34
C THR A 218 8.58 20.79 -9.54
N ASP A 219 7.98 20.17 -10.57
CA ASP A 219 6.54 20.13 -10.74
C ASP A 219 5.98 18.87 -10.07
N LYS A 220 5.32 19.06 -8.93
CA LYS A 220 4.90 17.96 -8.05
C LYS A 220 3.75 17.18 -8.68
N ILE A 221 3.70 15.88 -8.40
CA ILE A 221 2.48 15.10 -8.61
C ILE A 221 1.44 15.53 -7.60
N ASN A 222 0.18 15.61 -8.01
CA ASN A 222 -0.95 15.85 -7.11
C ASN A 222 -1.85 14.64 -7.11
N PHE A 223 -2.29 14.23 -5.93
CA PHE A 223 -3.23 13.14 -5.79
C PHE A 223 -4.26 13.45 -4.72
N GLU A 224 -5.49 13.11 -5.03
CA GLU A 224 -6.65 13.26 -4.15
C GLU A 224 -7.04 11.88 -3.67
N MET A 225 -7.12 11.68 -2.36
CA MET A 225 -7.44 10.39 -1.74
C MET A 225 -8.70 10.50 -0.89
N LYS A 226 -9.59 9.51 -0.97
CA LYS A 226 -10.74 9.44 -0.08
C LYS A 226 -10.30 9.26 1.37
N ILE A 227 -10.94 10.01 2.28
CA ILE A 227 -10.71 9.91 3.73
C ILE A 227 -11.96 9.37 4.43
N ASN A 228 -11.73 8.47 5.38
CA ASN A 228 -12.75 7.70 6.09
C ASN A 228 -13.47 8.55 7.15
N SER A 229 -12.76 9.48 7.79
CA SER A 229 -13.36 10.39 8.77
C SER A 229 -12.68 11.75 8.75
N ILE A 230 -13.46 12.80 8.97
CA ILE A 230 -12.97 14.18 9.06
C ILE A 230 -13.34 14.76 10.41
N GLY A 231 -12.39 14.80 11.33
CA GLY A 231 -12.55 15.54 12.58
C GLY A 231 -12.71 17.04 12.32
N SER A 232 -13.51 17.74 13.12
CA SER A 232 -13.64 19.20 13.03
C SER A 232 -12.30 19.89 13.31
N ASN A 233 -11.49 19.34 14.23
CA ASN A 233 -10.24 19.92 14.73
C ASN A 233 -9.00 19.10 14.37
N ASP A 234 -9.12 18.17 13.43
CA ASP A 234 -8.06 17.27 13.03
C ASP A 234 -7.18 17.91 11.96
N LYS A 235 -5.87 17.93 12.21
CA LYS A 235 -4.88 18.30 11.20
C LYS A 235 -4.58 17.08 10.35
N HIS A 236 -4.80 17.17 9.04
CA HIS A 236 -4.54 16.05 8.14
C HIS A 236 -3.16 16.21 7.49
N LEU A 237 -2.41 15.11 7.44
CA LEU A 237 -1.02 15.06 6.99
C LEU A 237 -0.91 14.03 5.88
N CYS A 238 -0.16 14.40 4.83
CA CYS A 238 0.27 13.49 3.78
C CYS A 238 1.58 12.83 4.22
N LEU A 239 1.60 11.50 4.23
CA LEU A 239 2.79 10.72 4.54
C LEU A 239 3.20 9.90 3.32
N TYR A 240 4.51 9.68 3.15
CA TYR A 240 5.03 8.70 2.21
C TYR A 240 5.81 7.60 2.94
N TRP A 241 5.85 6.40 2.37
CA TRP A 241 6.66 5.31 2.91
C TRP A 241 8.11 5.45 2.44
N ASP A 242 9.03 5.57 3.39
CA ASP A 242 10.46 5.40 3.13
C ASP A 242 10.81 3.92 3.28
N ALA A 243 10.96 3.24 2.14
CA ALA A 243 11.30 1.81 2.10
C ALA A 243 12.68 1.49 2.69
N SER A 244 13.62 2.45 2.73
CA SER A 244 14.95 2.24 3.29
C SER A 244 14.95 2.24 4.82
N GLN A 245 14.12 3.10 5.41
CA GLN A 245 13.95 3.23 6.85
C GLN A 245 12.77 2.41 7.39
N MET A 246 11.98 1.82 6.50
CA MET A 246 10.74 1.10 6.80
C MET A 246 9.80 1.94 7.70
N THR A 247 9.61 3.20 7.33
CA THR A 247 8.82 4.14 8.14
C THR A 247 8.04 5.13 7.28
N TRP A 248 6.95 5.66 7.85
CA TRP A 248 6.20 6.75 7.25
C TRP A 248 6.87 8.09 7.55
N VAL A 249 7.12 8.87 6.51
CA VAL A 249 7.72 10.20 6.60
C VAL A 249 6.69 11.25 6.22
N GLN A 250 6.56 12.28 7.05
CA GLN A 250 5.65 13.40 6.78
C GLN A 250 6.14 14.22 5.57
N MET A 251 5.23 14.51 4.64
CA MET A 251 5.49 15.38 3.49
C MET A 251 5.01 16.80 3.76
N SER A 252 3.69 16.95 3.85
CA SER A 252 2.99 18.23 3.95
C SER A 252 1.65 18.02 4.65
N GLU A 253 0.98 19.12 4.95
CA GLU A 253 -0.42 19.09 5.33
C GLU A 253 -1.26 18.73 4.11
N ALA A 254 -2.28 17.89 4.33
CA ALA A 254 -3.26 17.56 3.31
C ALA A 254 -4.30 18.67 3.24
N PHE A 255 -4.64 19.13 2.03
CA PHE A 255 -5.81 19.98 1.86
C PHE A 255 -7.06 19.10 1.88
N VAL A 256 -7.95 19.33 2.86
CA VAL A 256 -9.14 18.49 3.02
C VAL A 256 -10.36 19.15 2.40
N ASN A 257 -10.94 18.49 1.40
CA ASN A 257 -12.26 18.82 0.88
C ASN A 257 -13.32 18.09 1.70
N ARG A 258 -14.02 18.83 2.56
CA ARG A 258 -15.05 18.29 3.45
C ARG A 258 -16.33 17.86 2.72
N THR A 259 -16.58 18.39 1.53
CA THR A 259 -17.77 18.06 0.73
C THR A 259 -17.63 16.69 0.08
N THR A 260 -16.46 16.39 -0.46
CA THR A 260 -16.17 15.10 -1.12
C THR A 260 -15.55 14.07 -0.18
N SER A 261 -15.18 14.49 1.03
CA SER A 261 -14.39 13.71 1.97
C SER A 261 -13.11 13.19 1.35
N THR A 262 -12.30 14.12 0.84
CA THR A 262 -11.00 13.81 0.23
C THR A 262 -9.88 14.66 0.81
N GLY A 263 -8.68 14.08 0.86
CA GLY A 263 -7.43 14.76 1.17
C GLY A 263 -6.58 14.89 -0.08
N ILE A 264 -6.12 16.10 -0.39
CA ILE A 264 -5.24 16.40 -1.52
C ILE A 264 -3.81 16.53 -1.01
N CYS A 265 -2.92 15.79 -1.67
CA CYS A 265 -1.50 15.71 -1.35
C CYS A 265 -0.65 16.01 -2.59
N SER A 266 0.57 16.53 -2.36
CA SER A 266 1.51 16.84 -3.43
C SER A 266 2.89 16.24 -3.15
N SER A 267 3.45 15.47 -4.08
CA SER A 267 4.77 14.82 -3.92
C SER A 267 5.78 15.21 -5.00
N SER A 268 7.06 15.24 -4.63
CA SER A 268 8.18 15.39 -5.58
C SER A 268 8.74 14.05 -6.07
N HIS A 269 8.12 12.92 -5.69
CA HIS A 269 8.57 11.57 -6.01
C HIS A 269 7.37 10.60 -6.03
N LEU A 270 7.55 9.41 -6.60
CA LEU A 270 6.58 8.32 -6.52
C LEU A 270 6.95 7.36 -5.38
N SER A 271 5.97 6.91 -4.61
CA SER A 271 6.11 5.96 -3.49
C SER A 271 4.73 5.40 -3.11
N MET A 272 4.64 4.82 -1.91
CA MET A 272 3.38 4.59 -1.20
C MET A 272 3.01 5.81 -0.36
N PHE A 273 1.73 6.17 -0.39
CA PHE A 273 1.19 7.36 0.26
C PHE A 273 0.00 7.02 1.15
N VAL A 274 -0.18 7.80 2.21
CA VAL A 274 -1.35 7.70 3.10
C VAL A 274 -1.68 9.08 3.68
N VAL A 275 -2.96 9.32 3.92
CA VAL A 275 -3.44 10.48 4.70
C VAL A 275 -3.67 10.02 6.13
N ALA A 276 -3.05 10.72 7.09
CA ALA A 276 -3.29 10.52 8.51
C ALA A 276 -3.84 11.80 9.14
N SER A 277 -4.66 11.69 10.19
CA SER A 277 -5.00 12.83 11.03
C SER A 277 -4.14 12.84 12.28
N LYS A 278 -3.81 14.06 12.73
CA LYS A 278 -3.22 14.36 14.02
C LYS A 278 -4.24 15.16 14.81
N THR A 279 -4.68 14.61 15.93
CA THR A 279 -5.55 15.34 16.85
C THR A 279 -4.74 16.50 17.41
N SER A 280 -5.24 17.72 17.25
CA SER A 280 -4.71 18.87 17.97
C SER A 280 -4.85 18.57 19.46
N GLU A 281 -3.75 18.42 20.20
CA GLU A 281 -3.84 18.41 21.66
C GLU A 281 -4.57 19.68 22.05
N SER A 282 -5.77 19.52 22.63
CA SER A 282 -6.47 20.65 23.21
C SER A 282 -5.55 21.18 24.30
N ILE A 283 -4.96 22.36 24.06
CA ILE A 283 -4.27 23.12 25.09
C ILE A 283 -5.37 23.52 26.09
N PHE A 284 -5.70 22.61 27.01
CA PHE A 284 -6.40 22.95 28.24
C PHE A 284 -5.41 23.75 29.08
N SER A 285 -5.22 25.02 28.72
CA SER A 285 -4.63 26.00 29.62
C SER A 285 -5.64 26.23 30.74
N CYS A 286 -5.63 25.38 31.77
CA CYS A 286 -6.19 25.74 33.06
C CYS A 286 -5.35 26.88 33.62
N SER A 287 -5.70 28.11 33.26
CA SER A 287 -5.23 29.30 33.96
C SER A 287 -5.77 29.24 35.39
N PHE A 288 -4.98 28.64 36.29
CA PHE A 288 -5.23 28.65 37.71
C PHE A 288 -5.05 30.10 38.20
N SER A 289 -6.14 30.87 38.23
CA SER A 289 -6.17 32.16 38.89
C SER A 289 -5.97 31.91 40.38
N ARG A 290 -4.72 32.01 40.87
CA ARG A 290 -4.44 32.14 42.31
C ARG A 290 -5.13 33.41 42.79
N GLY A 291 -6.29 33.25 43.41
CA GLY A 291 -6.90 34.27 44.24
C GLY A 291 -5.98 34.55 45.41
N SER A 292 -5.33 35.71 45.37
CA SER A 292 -4.56 36.29 46.47
C SER A 292 -5.51 36.62 47.62
N SER A 293 -5.62 35.73 48.60
CA SER A 293 -6.28 36.05 49.87
C SER A 293 -5.28 36.75 50.79
N ASN A 294 -5.28 38.08 50.76
CA ASN A 294 -4.63 38.91 51.76
C ASN A 294 -5.63 39.18 52.89
N THR A 295 -5.60 38.36 53.95
CA THR A 295 -6.29 38.68 55.21
C THR A 295 -5.30 39.33 56.16
N LEU A 296 -5.43 40.66 56.31
CA LEU A 296 -4.75 41.48 57.31
C LEU A 296 -5.26 41.14 58.71
N THR A 297 -4.39 40.62 59.58
CA THR A 297 -4.58 40.61 61.03
C THR A 297 -4.08 41.93 61.61
N SER A 298 -5.03 42.76 62.10
CA SER A 298 -4.71 43.95 62.89
C SER A 298 -4.73 43.62 64.38
N SER A 299 -3.67 44.05 65.07
CA SER A 299 -3.46 43.96 66.50
C SER A 299 -4.26 45.02 67.26
N VAL A 300 -5.02 44.62 68.28
CA VAL A 300 -5.56 45.54 69.30
C VAL A 300 -4.85 45.26 70.63
N LYS A 301 -3.96 46.18 71.02
CA LYS A 301 -3.55 46.40 72.41
C LYS A 301 -4.36 47.58 72.95
N ARG A 302 -5.08 47.39 74.06
CA ARG A 302 -5.50 48.48 74.94
C ARG A 302 -5.14 48.13 76.37
N SER A 303 -4.35 49.02 76.96
CA SER A 303 -4.10 49.15 78.39
C SER A 303 -5.10 50.16 78.94
N TYR A 304 -5.78 49.80 80.03
CA TYR A 304 -6.02 50.53 81.28
C TYR A 304 -7.15 49.84 82.03
#